data_AF-A0A158KB33-F1
#
_entry.id   AF-A0A158KB33-F1
#
_cell.length_a   1.000
_cell.length_b   1.000
_cell.length_c   1.000
_cell.angle_alpha   90.00
_cell.angle_beta   90.00
_cell.angle_gamma   90.00
#
_symmetry.space_group_name_H-M   'P 1'
#
loop_
_entity.id
_entity.type
_entity.pdbx_description
1 polymer ?
#
loop_
_entity_poly.entity_id
_entity_poly.type
_entity_poly.pdbx_seq_one_letter_code
_entity_poly.pdbx_strand_id
1 'polypeptide(L)'
;MSLYLDDRQRQEIQRLRASWRWRSEWPTWLLIVGIYGGWFGVALIARTLGMPLALGALAVLSCWYMSLQHELLHGHPTRSALVNALFGVAPLAVWFPYAVYRESHLRHHDDEHLTDPARDPESYFVSAQRWEAAGAGMRLLLALRNTFVGRLLLGPAFSIAGALRDLGIAILRRDVLTVGSWALHGTLLVALAYWLDRRCGIGWFAFMFGVGYPALALGAVRSFHEHRAVEDASQRTVINEAGWFWRLLFLNNNYHAVHHDLPCVPWFALGTVYRGRRAAYAERNGRFVVHGYGEWLAKFAVSMVAPVVHPVLHPLGRQAAAASVRPAAQAATRLRTVRESDPARLEPATPRTAALAMRAAPVTPNAALIVQTRPQSAHEHLAFAKVTANDASTRLAS
;
A
#
# COMPACT_ATOMS: atom_id res chain seq x y z
N MET A 1 14.87 -7.27 9.90
CA MET A 1 16.22 -7.06 10.50
C MET A 1 16.58 -5.59 10.27
N SER A 2 17.30 -4.91 11.16
CA SER A 2 17.68 -3.50 10.90
C SER A 2 18.88 -3.42 9.96
N LEU A 3 18.70 -2.72 8.84
CA LEU A 3 19.71 -2.36 7.86
C LEU A 3 20.15 -0.92 8.11
N TYR A 4 21.43 -0.73 8.39
CA TYR A 4 22.04 0.59 8.55
C TYR A 4 22.80 0.95 7.29
N LEU A 5 22.75 2.22 6.88
CA LEU A 5 23.54 2.74 5.76
C LEU A 5 25.05 2.66 6.03
N ASP A 6 25.44 3.00 7.26
CA ASP A 6 26.81 3.05 7.74
C ASP A 6 26.84 2.89 9.27
N ASP A 7 28.00 2.54 9.85
CA ASP A 7 28.13 2.39 11.31
C ASP A 7 27.98 3.72 12.07
N ARG A 8 28.19 4.86 11.40
CA ARG A 8 27.96 6.17 12.01
C ARG A 8 26.46 6.40 12.22
N GLN A 9 25.59 5.97 11.31
CA GLN A 9 24.13 5.99 11.43
C GLN A 9 23.69 5.05 12.56
N ARG A 10 24.29 3.86 12.66
CA ARG A 10 24.07 2.93 13.79
C ARG A 10 24.36 3.61 15.13
N GLN A 11 25.50 4.30 15.25
CA GLN A 11 25.86 5.07 16.46
C GLN A 11 24.93 6.26 16.72
N GLU A 12 24.56 7.01 15.69
CA GLU A 12 23.60 8.14 15.79
C GLU A 12 22.23 7.65 16.32
N ILE A 13 21.74 6.52 15.82
CA ILE A 13 20.49 5.88 16.29
C ILE A 13 20.63 5.37 17.73
N GLN A 14 21.77 4.79 18.12
CA GLN A 14 22.01 4.39 19.51
C GLN A 14 21.97 5.59 20.48
N ARG A 15 22.53 6.74 20.08
CA ARG A 15 22.44 7.99 20.88
C ARG A 15 21.00 8.50 20.97
N LEU A 16 20.23 8.47 19.87
CA LEU A 16 18.80 8.80 19.89
C LEU A 16 18.00 7.86 20.81
N ARG A 17 18.29 6.56 20.79
CA ARG A 17 17.66 5.53 21.64
C ARG A 17 17.99 5.68 23.13
N ALA A 18 19.14 6.25 23.47
CA ALA A 18 19.51 6.59 24.84
C ALA A 18 18.77 7.83 25.39
N SER A 19 18.22 8.69 24.51
CA SER A 19 17.53 9.92 24.92
C SER A 19 16.27 9.65 25.76
N TRP A 20 15.94 10.58 26.66
CA TRP A 20 14.73 10.50 27.47
C TRP A 20 13.45 10.40 26.62
N ARG A 21 13.37 11.14 25.49
CA ARG A 21 12.22 11.10 24.58
C ARG A 21 11.95 9.70 24.01
N TRP A 22 13.00 8.99 23.62
CA TRP A 22 12.86 7.61 23.12
C TRP A 22 12.58 6.66 24.28
N ARG A 23 13.35 6.72 25.36
CA ARG A 23 13.21 5.78 26.49
C ARG A 23 11.86 5.85 27.22
N SER A 24 11.20 7.00 27.22
CA SER A 24 9.88 7.19 27.83
C SER A 24 8.73 6.93 26.87
N GLU A 25 8.97 6.94 25.55
CA GLU A 25 7.93 6.86 24.51
C GLU A 25 6.78 7.88 24.69
N TRP A 26 7.04 9.00 25.40
CA TRP A 26 5.99 9.98 25.72
C TRP A 26 5.23 10.54 24.50
N PRO A 27 5.84 10.72 23.30
CA PRO A 27 5.07 11.17 22.14
C PRO A 27 4.06 10.11 21.68
N THR A 28 4.41 8.83 21.81
CA THR A 28 3.55 7.67 21.48
C THR A 28 2.45 7.48 22.53
N TRP A 29 2.74 7.73 23.82
CA TRP A 29 1.71 7.78 24.87
C TRP A 29 0.73 8.94 24.68
N LEU A 30 1.23 10.14 24.38
CA LEU A 30 0.39 11.30 24.06
C LEU A 30 -0.47 11.05 22.80
N LEU A 31 0.09 10.38 21.81
CA LEU A 31 -0.62 9.94 20.60
C LEU A 31 -1.76 8.97 20.92
N ILE A 32 -1.53 7.96 21.77
CA ILE A 32 -2.58 7.04 22.24
C ILE A 32 -3.71 7.82 22.93
N VAL A 33 -3.37 8.71 23.88
CA VAL A 33 -4.37 9.54 24.59
C VAL A 33 -5.12 10.46 23.62
N GLY A 34 -4.43 11.07 22.66
CA GLY A 34 -5.02 11.96 21.66
C GLY A 34 -5.96 11.26 20.69
N ILE A 35 -5.59 10.07 20.20
CA ILE A 35 -6.44 9.27 19.31
C ILE A 35 -7.67 8.75 20.06
N TYR A 36 -7.49 8.09 21.21
CA TYR A 36 -8.61 7.53 21.97
C TYR A 36 -9.54 8.64 22.52
N GLY A 37 -8.98 9.66 23.16
CA GLY A 37 -9.74 10.79 23.69
C GLY A 37 -10.43 11.60 22.59
N GLY A 38 -9.76 11.83 21.47
CA GLY A 38 -10.34 12.49 20.31
C GLY A 38 -11.47 11.68 19.68
N TRP A 39 -11.27 10.37 19.46
CA TRP A 39 -12.25 9.49 18.82
C TRP A 39 -13.53 9.34 19.67
N PHE A 40 -13.38 9.00 20.96
CA PHE A 40 -14.54 8.90 21.85
C PHE A 40 -15.17 10.28 22.13
N GLY A 41 -14.38 11.35 22.21
CA GLY A 41 -14.87 12.72 22.34
C GLY A 41 -15.75 13.15 21.17
N VAL A 42 -15.27 12.99 19.93
CA VAL A 42 -16.04 13.28 18.70
C VAL A 42 -17.30 12.43 18.62
N ALA A 43 -17.23 11.14 18.95
CA ALA A 43 -18.41 10.27 18.97
C ALA A 43 -19.48 10.79 19.97
N LEU A 44 -19.09 11.14 21.19
CA LEU A 44 -20.00 11.66 22.22
C LEU A 44 -20.66 12.99 21.83
N ILE A 45 -19.95 13.88 21.13
CA ILE A 45 -20.49 15.18 20.68
C ILE A 45 -21.06 15.15 19.25
N ALA A 46 -21.18 13.97 18.62
CA ALA A 46 -21.48 13.84 17.19
C ALA A 46 -22.78 14.55 16.75
N ARG A 47 -23.79 14.60 17.63
CA ARG A 47 -25.06 15.30 17.38
C ARG A 47 -24.90 16.81 17.36
N THR A 48 -24.07 17.36 18.25
CA THR A 48 -23.76 18.80 18.34
C THR A 48 -22.86 19.24 17.19
N LEU A 49 -21.92 18.38 16.78
CA LEU A 49 -21.00 18.63 15.66
C LEU A 49 -21.67 18.48 14.29
N GLY A 50 -22.82 17.80 14.22
CA GLY A 50 -23.49 17.42 12.99
C GLY A 50 -22.93 16.11 12.42
N MET A 51 -23.82 15.19 12.04
CA MET A 51 -23.43 13.81 11.70
C MET A 51 -22.38 13.71 10.56
N PRO A 52 -22.46 14.44 9.44
CA PRO A 52 -21.44 14.35 8.39
C PRO A 52 -20.04 14.77 8.86
N LEU A 53 -19.94 15.83 9.67
CA LEU A 53 -18.67 16.32 10.20
C LEU A 53 -18.11 15.37 11.27
N ALA A 54 -18.97 14.81 12.12
CA ALA A 54 -18.60 13.79 13.09
C ALA A 54 -18.06 12.52 12.40
N LEU A 55 -18.74 12.00 11.38
CA LEU A 55 -18.28 10.83 10.62
C LEU A 55 -16.94 11.11 9.91
N GLY A 56 -16.78 12.28 9.30
CA GLY A 56 -15.51 12.69 8.67
C GLY A 56 -14.36 12.81 9.67
N ALA A 57 -14.58 13.43 10.84
CA ALA A 57 -13.60 13.54 11.90
C ALA A 57 -13.23 12.16 12.49
N LEU A 58 -14.22 11.28 12.71
CA LEU A 58 -13.99 9.90 13.11
C LEU A 58 -13.20 9.13 12.05
N ALA A 59 -13.46 9.32 10.75
CA ALA A 59 -12.70 8.64 9.69
C ALA A 59 -11.21 9.05 9.69
N VAL A 60 -10.91 10.33 9.91
CA VAL A 60 -9.53 10.83 10.07
C VAL A 60 -8.88 10.24 11.33
N LEU A 61 -9.59 10.22 12.46
CA LEU A 61 -9.09 9.65 13.72
C LEU A 61 -8.89 8.13 13.63
N SER A 62 -9.76 7.41 12.92
CA SER A 62 -9.63 5.98 12.64
C SER A 62 -8.47 5.68 11.67
N CYS A 63 -8.19 6.55 10.70
CA CYS A 63 -6.99 6.47 9.86
C CYS A 63 -5.71 6.72 10.68
N TRP A 64 -5.74 7.69 11.59
CA TRP A 64 -4.64 7.94 12.53
C TRP A 64 -4.43 6.77 13.49
N TYR A 65 -5.52 6.13 13.93
CA TYR A 65 -5.51 4.90 14.71
C TYR A 65 -4.87 3.73 13.95
N MET A 66 -5.11 3.57 12.64
CA MET A 66 -4.40 2.55 11.84
C MET A 66 -2.88 2.81 11.81
N SER A 67 -2.47 4.08 11.73
CA SER A 67 -1.05 4.45 11.82
C SER A 67 -0.49 4.15 13.21
N LEU A 68 -1.27 4.35 14.28
CA LEU A 68 -0.91 3.89 15.62
C LEU A 68 -0.82 2.36 15.68
N GLN A 69 -1.75 1.60 15.10
CA GLN A 69 -1.67 0.12 15.04
C GLN A 69 -0.36 -0.35 14.38
N HIS A 70 0.12 0.35 13.35
CA HIS A 70 1.42 0.13 12.72
C HIS A 70 2.60 0.38 13.70
N GLU A 71 2.55 1.48 14.45
CA GLU A 71 3.56 1.78 15.48
C GLU A 71 3.56 0.74 16.63
N LEU A 72 2.37 0.26 17.01
CA LEU A 72 2.16 -0.74 18.07
C LEU A 72 2.77 -2.12 17.70
N LEU A 73 2.62 -2.55 16.45
CA LEU A 73 3.12 -3.85 15.98
C LEU A 73 4.65 -3.91 15.86
N HIS A 74 5.32 -2.75 15.73
CA HIS A 74 6.78 -2.62 15.67
C HIS A 74 7.46 -2.52 17.06
N GLY A 75 6.67 -2.54 18.15
CA GLY A 75 7.21 -2.63 19.51
C GLY A 75 7.27 -1.30 20.28
N HIS A 76 6.44 -0.32 19.90
CA HIS A 76 6.26 0.93 20.62
C HIS A 76 4.82 0.99 21.20
N PRO A 77 4.53 1.73 22.29
CA PRO A 77 5.47 2.39 23.20
C PRO A 77 6.13 1.41 24.19
N THR A 78 5.81 0.11 24.16
CA THR A 78 6.38 -0.86 25.11
C THR A 78 7.06 -2.03 24.43
N ARG A 79 8.06 -2.61 25.11
CA ARG A 79 8.72 -3.85 24.70
C ARG A 79 7.80 -5.08 24.75
N SER A 80 6.61 -4.96 25.35
CA SER A 80 5.65 -6.06 25.45
C SER A 80 4.65 -5.97 24.30
N ALA A 81 4.78 -6.90 23.34
CA ALA A 81 3.84 -7.02 22.23
C ALA A 81 2.38 -7.21 22.71
N LEU A 82 2.18 -7.84 23.88
CA LEU A 82 0.86 -7.99 24.50
C LEU A 82 0.28 -6.65 24.97
N VAL A 83 1.09 -5.82 25.66
CA VAL A 83 0.63 -4.49 26.12
C VAL A 83 0.33 -3.58 24.94
N ASN A 84 1.17 -3.59 23.90
CA ASN A 84 0.90 -2.82 22.69
C ASN A 84 -0.38 -3.32 21.99
N ALA A 85 -0.61 -4.63 21.95
CA ALA A 85 -1.82 -5.22 21.36
C ALA A 85 -3.11 -4.76 22.07
N LEU A 86 -3.10 -4.51 23.39
CA LEU A 86 -4.27 -3.97 24.10
C LEU A 86 -4.72 -2.60 23.56
N PHE A 87 -3.78 -1.78 23.07
CA PHE A 87 -4.06 -0.51 22.38
C PHE A 87 -4.34 -0.67 20.87
N GLY A 88 -4.17 -1.88 20.33
CA GLY A 88 -4.36 -2.19 18.90
C GLY A 88 -5.64 -2.96 18.59
N VAL A 89 -6.19 -3.72 19.55
CA VAL A 89 -7.40 -4.56 19.35
C VAL A 89 -8.72 -3.79 19.31
N ALA A 90 -8.74 -2.50 19.67
CA ALA A 90 -9.98 -1.73 19.58
C ALA A 90 -10.43 -1.58 18.11
N PRO A 91 -11.69 -1.86 17.77
CA PRO A 91 -12.15 -1.91 16.37
C PRO A 91 -12.47 -0.53 15.78
N LEU A 92 -11.72 0.51 16.17
CA LEU A 92 -11.98 1.91 15.77
C LEU A 92 -11.87 2.10 14.24
N ALA A 93 -11.04 1.29 13.56
CA ALA A 93 -10.90 1.26 12.10
C ALA A 93 -11.77 0.19 11.40
N VAL A 94 -12.70 -0.44 12.12
CA VAL A 94 -13.73 -1.38 11.64
C VAL A 94 -13.23 -2.72 11.06
N TRP A 95 -12.39 -2.71 10.03
CA TRP A 95 -12.37 -3.80 9.04
C TRP A 95 -11.41 -4.96 9.31
N PHE A 96 -10.32 -4.75 10.06
CA PHE A 96 -9.25 -5.75 10.21
C PHE A 96 -8.89 -5.99 11.68
N PRO A 97 -8.81 -7.26 12.15
CA PRO A 97 -8.26 -7.58 13.46
C PRO A 97 -6.78 -7.21 13.55
N TYR A 98 -6.36 -6.67 14.70
CA TYR A 98 -4.96 -6.27 14.93
C TYR A 98 -3.94 -7.37 14.67
N ALA A 99 -4.21 -8.61 15.11
CA ALA A 99 -3.30 -9.74 14.90
C ALA A 99 -3.16 -10.11 13.41
N VAL A 100 -4.25 -10.03 12.65
CA VAL A 100 -4.26 -10.31 11.20
C VAL A 100 -3.53 -9.19 10.44
N TYR A 101 -3.76 -7.93 10.82
CA TYR A 101 -3.01 -6.81 10.27
C TYR A 101 -1.50 -6.95 10.57
N ARG A 102 -1.14 -7.27 11.82
CA ARG A 102 0.25 -7.51 12.22
C ARG A 102 0.92 -8.61 11.41
N GLU A 103 0.27 -9.75 11.22
CA GLU A 103 0.85 -10.86 10.46
C GLU A 103 0.94 -10.57 8.95
N SER A 104 -0.02 -9.82 8.40
CA SER A 104 0.08 -9.31 7.02
C SER A 104 1.27 -8.36 6.86
N HIS A 105 1.39 -7.40 7.77
CA HIS A 105 2.40 -6.35 7.70
C HIS A 105 3.81 -6.86 7.97
N LEU A 106 4.00 -7.83 8.88
CA LEU A 106 5.32 -8.44 9.10
C LEU A 106 5.80 -9.29 7.91
N ARG A 107 4.89 -9.90 7.14
CA ARG A 107 5.23 -10.54 5.86
C ARG A 107 5.52 -9.51 4.75
N HIS A 108 4.93 -8.33 4.83
CA HIS A 108 5.21 -7.23 3.91
C HIS A 108 6.62 -6.64 4.09
N HIS A 109 7.21 -6.75 5.30
CA HIS A 109 8.60 -6.38 5.59
C HIS A 109 9.67 -7.34 5.01
N ASP A 110 9.29 -8.27 4.13
CA ASP A 110 10.21 -9.10 3.35
C ASP A 110 10.63 -8.37 2.06
N ASP A 111 11.66 -7.52 2.17
CA ASP A 111 12.16 -6.66 1.08
C ASP A 111 12.49 -7.44 -0.21
N GLU A 112 12.98 -8.67 -0.09
CA GLU A 112 13.35 -9.52 -1.24
C GLU A 112 12.14 -9.88 -2.10
N HIS A 113 10.98 -10.05 -1.45
CA HIS A 113 9.72 -10.45 -2.07
C HIS A 113 8.69 -9.31 -2.21
N LEU A 114 9.06 -8.09 -1.82
CA LEU A 114 8.26 -6.89 -1.98
C LEU A 114 7.77 -6.73 -3.43
N THR A 115 6.49 -6.39 -3.62
CA THR A 115 5.73 -6.37 -4.88
C THR A 115 5.37 -7.72 -5.53
N ASP A 116 5.88 -8.88 -5.06
CA ASP A 116 5.49 -10.20 -5.57
C ASP A 116 4.01 -10.52 -5.22
N PRO A 117 3.10 -10.64 -6.20
CA PRO A 117 1.66 -10.83 -5.96
C PRO A 117 1.28 -12.20 -5.36
N ALA A 118 2.25 -13.10 -5.14
CA ALA A 118 2.07 -14.37 -4.43
C ALA A 118 2.59 -14.34 -2.97
N ARG A 119 3.46 -13.39 -2.62
CA ARG A 119 4.17 -13.35 -1.33
C ARG A 119 3.89 -12.07 -0.54
N ASP A 120 3.97 -10.92 -1.19
CA ASP A 120 3.65 -9.61 -0.62
C ASP A 120 2.11 -9.43 -0.54
N PRO A 121 1.52 -9.39 0.67
CA PRO A 121 0.07 -9.26 0.82
C PRO A 121 -0.46 -7.86 0.49
N GLU A 122 0.40 -6.84 0.42
CA GLU A 122 0.02 -5.45 0.09
C GLU A 122 0.31 -5.12 -1.39
N SER A 123 0.87 -6.06 -2.16
CA SER A 123 1.15 -5.91 -3.59
C SER A 123 -0.10 -5.49 -4.39
N TYR A 124 0.04 -4.37 -5.10
CA TYR A 124 -0.97 -3.89 -6.04
C TYR A 124 -0.86 -4.55 -7.43
N PHE A 125 0.06 -5.49 -7.61
CA PHE A 125 0.15 -6.31 -8.82
C PHE A 125 -0.74 -7.57 -8.73
N VAL A 126 -0.90 -8.28 -9.85
CA VAL A 126 -1.43 -9.65 -9.88
C VAL A 126 -0.51 -10.55 -10.71
N SER A 127 -0.56 -11.86 -10.46
CA SER A 127 0.13 -12.83 -11.31
C SER A 127 -0.50 -12.91 -12.70
N ALA A 128 0.30 -13.29 -13.72
CA ALA A 128 -0.18 -13.46 -15.09
C ALA A 128 -1.38 -14.44 -15.16
N GLN A 129 -1.29 -15.58 -14.47
CA GLN A 129 -2.38 -16.55 -14.35
C GLN A 129 -3.68 -15.93 -13.81
N ARG A 130 -3.61 -15.08 -12.77
CA ARG A 130 -4.80 -14.40 -12.22
C ARG A 130 -5.37 -13.35 -13.17
N TRP A 131 -4.54 -12.71 -13.99
CA TRP A 131 -4.98 -11.78 -15.03
C TRP A 131 -5.62 -12.50 -16.22
N GLU A 132 -5.02 -13.60 -16.68
CA GLU A 132 -5.53 -14.45 -17.75
C GLU A 132 -6.89 -15.04 -17.38
N ALA A 133 -7.04 -15.59 -16.17
CA ALA A 133 -8.30 -16.10 -15.64
C ALA A 133 -9.35 -15.00 -15.32
N ALA A 134 -8.96 -13.73 -15.24
CA ALA A 134 -9.90 -12.63 -14.96
C ALA A 134 -10.71 -12.24 -16.21
N GLY A 135 -12.04 -12.21 -16.07
CA GLY A 135 -12.93 -11.64 -17.08
C GLY A 135 -12.78 -10.13 -17.23
N ALA A 136 -13.30 -9.57 -18.34
CA ALA A 136 -13.12 -8.16 -18.72
C ALA A 136 -13.47 -7.15 -17.62
N GLY A 137 -14.57 -7.36 -16.89
CA GLY A 137 -14.97 -6.49 -15.77
C GLY A 137 -13.96 -6.49 -14.61
N MET A 138 -13.42 -7.64 -14.23
CA MET A 138 -12.39 -7.73 -13.19
C MET A 138 -11.07 -7.11 -13.67
N ARG A 139 -10.70 -7.32 -14.94
CA ARG A 139 -9.53 -6.65 -15.55
C ARG A 139 -9.65 -5.12 -15.51
N LEU A 140 -10.83 -4.59 -15.80
CA LEU A 140 -11.13 -3.15 -15.69
C LEU A 140 -11.04 -2.66 -14.24
N LEU A 141 -11.65 -3.37 -13.27
CA LEU A 141 -11.58 -2.99 -11.86
C LEU A 141 -10.14 -2.98 -11.32
N LEU A 142 -9.31 -3.96 -11.71
CA LEU A 142 -7.89 -4.00 -11.35
C LEU A 142 -7.10 -2.84 -11.97
N ALA A 143 -7.38 -2.49 -13.23
CA ALA A 143 -6.76 -1.34 -13.90
C ALA A 143 -7.16 -0.01 -13.22
N LEU A 144 -8.46 0.20 -12.95
CA LEU A 144 -8.97 1.38 -12.26
C LEU A 144 -8.37 1.51 -10.85
N ARG A 145 -8.28 0.41 -10.09
CA ARG A 145 -7.65 0.36 -8.76
C ARG A 145 -6.18 0.81 -8.77
N ASN A 146 -5.47 0.69 -9.89
CA ASN A 146 -4.09 1.14 -10.03
C ASN A 146 -3.96 2.63 -10.42
N THR A 147 -5.08 3.37 -10.52
CA THR A 147 -5.11 4.85 -10.52
C THR A 147 -5.22 5.38 -9.08
N PHE A 148 -4.85 6.63 -8.81
CA PHE A 148 -4.94 7.23 -7.48
C PHE A 148 -6.40 7.29 -6.99
N VAL A 149 -7.32 7.86 -7.79
CA VAL A 149 -8.73 7.96 -7.40
C VAL A 149 -9.35 6.57 -7.27
N GLY A 150 -9.06 5.66 -8.20
CA GLY A 150 -9.54 4.29 -8.13
C GLY A 150 -8.94 3.47 -6.97
N ARG A 151 -7.73 3.77 -6.49
CA ARG A 151 -7.18 3.18 -5.25
C ARG A 151 -7.99 3.64 -4.04
N LEU A 152 -8.35 4.92 -3.93
CA LEU A 152 -9.17 5.41 -2.82
C LEU A 152 -10.58 4.81 -2.85
N LEU A 153 -11.19 4.69 -4.04
CA LEU A 153 -12.56 4.20 -4.19
C LEU A 153 -12.68 2.67 -4.14
N LEU A 154 -11.76 1.92 -4.75
CA LEU A 154 -11.83 0.46 -4.89
C LEU A 154 -10.87 -0.29 -3.97
N GLY A 155 -9.73 0.32 -3.60
CA GLY A 155 -8.70 -0.30 -2.75
C GLY A 155 -9.25 -0.89 -1.45
N PRO A 156 -10.06 -0.15 -0.66
CA PRO A 156 -10.67 -0.70 0.55
C PRO A 156 -11.55 -1.92 0.29
N ALA A 157 -12.41 -1.89 -0.73
CA ALA A 157 -13.24 -3.05 -1.12
C ALA A 157 -12.40 -4.28 -1.50
N PHE A 158 -11.32 -4.09 -2.26
CA PHE A 158 -10.37 -5.17 -2.58
C PHE A 158 -9.69 -5.74 -1.34
N SER A 159 -9.28 -4.88 -0.39
CA SER A 159 -8.64 -5.30 0.86
C SER A 159 -9.59 -6.06 1.79
N ILE A 160 -10.83 -5.57 1.94
CA ILE A 160 -11.90 -6.23 2.72
C ILE A 160 -12.22 -7.60 2.11
N ALA A 161 -12.43 -7.68 0.79
CA ALA A 161 -12.71 -8.93 0.10
C ALA A 161 -11.54 -9.94 0.20
N GLY A 162 -10.30 -9.47 0.13
CA GLY A 162 -9.11 -10.29 0.35
C GLY A 162 -9.07 -10.88 1.76
N ALA A 163 -9.27 -10.04 2.79
CA ALA A 163 -9.26 -10.47 4.18
C ALA A 163 -10.41 -11.44 4.53
N LEU A 164 -11.60 -11.25 3.96
CA LEU A 164 -12.73 -12.18 4.12
C LEU A 164 -12.48 -13.53 3.43
N ARG A 165 -11.86 -13.53 2.24
CA ARG A 165 -11.41 -14.77 1.58
C ARG A 165 -10.39 -15.50 2.45
N ASP A 166 -9.42 -14.79 3.01
CA ASP A 166 -8.33 -15.37 3.78
C ASP A 166 -8.84 -15.90 5.14
N LEU A 167 -9.84 -15.25 5.75
CA LEU A 167 -10.62 -15.82 6.85
C LEU A 167 -11.33 -17.12 6.45
N GLY A 168 -11.98 -17.16 5.28
CA GLY A 168 -12.59 -18.40 4.76
C GLY A 168 -11.59 -19.55 4.63
N ILE A 169 -10.38 -19.26 4.12
CA ILE A 169 -9.27 -20.22 4.03
C ILE A 169 -8.80 -20.65 5.43
N ALA A 170 -8.69 -19.72 6.39
CA ALA A 170 -8.32 -20.02 7.77
C ALA A 170 -9.34 -20.93 8.48
N ILE A 171 -10.65 -20.72 8.26
CA ILE A 171 -11.72 -21.60 8.76
C ILE A 171 -11.57 -23.02 8.18
N LEU A 172 -11.41 -23.14 6.86
CA LEU A 172 -11.23 -24.44 6.19
C LEU A 172 -9.97 -25.19 6.68
N ARG A 173 -8.89 -24.45 6.98
CA ARG A 173 -7.63 -24.97 7.53
C ARG A 173 -7.66 -25.19 9.05
N ARG A 174 -8.75 -24.81 9.73
CA ARG A 174 -8.89 -24.82 11.20
C ARG A 174 -7.79 -24.04 11.92
N ASP A 175 -7.37 -22.91 11.36
CA ASP A 175 -6.46 -21.97 12.02
C ASP A 175 -7.21 -21.24 13.15
N VAL A 176 -7.11 -21.82 14.35
CA VAL A 176 -7.77 -21.33 15.56
C VAL A 176 -7.30 -19.94 15.99
N LEU A 177 -6.08 -19.52 15.62
CA LEU A 177 -5.52 -18.23 16.01
C LEU A 177 -6.08 -17.11 15.13
N THR A 178 -6.10 -17.32 13.81
CA THR A 178 -6.74 -16.38 12.88
C THR A 178 -8.25 -16.30 13.13
N VAL A 179 -8.94 -17.44 13.25
CA VAL A 179 -10.39 -17.46 13.51
C VAL A 179 -10.74 -16.84 14.87
N GLY A 180 -9.97 -17.16 15.93
CA GLY A 180 -10.15 -16.54 17.25
C GLY A 180 -9.92 -15.03 17.26
N SER A 181 -8.95 -14.55 16.48
CA SER A 181 -8.69 -13.10 16.31
C SER A 181 -9.85 -12.39 15.63
N TRP A 182 -10.44 -13.01 14.60
CA TRP A 182 -11.64 -12.49 13.93
C TRP A 182 -12.88 -12.54 14.82
N ALA A 183 -13.05 -13.59 15.63
CA ALA A 183 -14.14 -13.69 16.59
C ALA A 183 -14.08 -12.58 17.65
N LEU A 184 -12.91 -12.38 18.28
CA LEU A 184 -12.68 -11.30 19.25
C LEU A 184 -12.96 -9.92 18.63
N HIS A 185 -12.41 -9.66 17.44
CA HIS A 185 -12.62 -8.41 16.71
C HIS A 185 -14.11 -8.19 16.39
N GLY A 186 -14.81 -9.22 15.92
CA GLY A 186 -16.25 -9.17 15.65
C GLY A 186 -17.08 -8.86 16.90
N THR A 187 -16.79 -9.52 18.03
CA THR A 187 -17.46 -9.26 19.31
C THR A 187 -17.24 -7.81 19.78
N LEU A 188 -15.99 -7.32 19.73
CA LEU A 188 -15.68 -5.93 20.08
C LEU A 188 -16.36 -4.94 19.12
N LEU A 189 -16.42 -5.26 17.82
CA LEU A 189 -17.02 -4.40 16.79
C LEU A 189 -18.53 -4.27 17.00
N VAL A 190 -19.22 -5.38 17.29
CA VAL A 190 -20.66 -5.38 17.63
C VAL A 190 -20.91 -4.57 18.90
N ALA A 191 -20.10 -4.76 19.95
CA ALA A 191 -20.22 -4.00 21.20
C ALA A 191 -20.01 -2.49 20.99
N LEU A 192 -19.01 -2.10 20.19
CA LEU A 192 -18.74 -0.70 19.87
C LEU A 192 -19.85 -0.09 18.99
N ALA A 193 -20.30 -0.80 17.95
CA ALA A 193 -21.39 -0.34 17.09
C ALA A 193 -22.71 -0.17 17.86
N TYR A 194 -23.01 -1.08 18.79
CA TYR A 194 -24.15 -0.96 19.70
C TYR A 194 -24.02 0.27 20.62
N TRP A 195 -22.84 0.49 21.21
CA TRP A 195 -22.60 1.68 22.05
C TRP A 195 -22.73 2.98 21.26
N LEU A 196 -22.17 3.04 20.04
CA LEU A 196 -22.26 4.17 19.12
C LEU A 196 -23.71 4.51 18.76
N ASP A 197 -24.53 3.50 18.43
CA ASP A 197 -25.94 3.68 18.13
C ASP A 197 -26.69 4.24 19.36
N ARG A 198 -26.58 3.54 20.50
CA ARG A 198 -27.34 3.85 21.71
C ARG A 198 -26.93 5.16 22.40
N ARG A 199 -25.66 5.56 22.33
CA ARG A 199 -25.13 6.76 23.02
C ARG A 199 -24.89 7.94 22.09
N CYS A 200 -24.38 7.70 20.89
CA CYS A 200 -24.00 8.77 19.96
C CYS A 200 -25.09 9.02 18.90
N GLY A 201 -25.93 8.02 18.59
CA GLY A 201 -26.81 8.03 17.42
C GLY A 201 -26.08 7.73 16.12
N ILE A 202 -24.90 7.11 16.18
CA ILE A 202 -24.14 6.67 15.02
C ILE A 202 -24.50 5.20 14.78
N GLY A 203 -25.48 4.96 13.90
CA GLY A 203 -25.90 3.60 13.54
C GLY A 203 -24.78 2.80 12.87
N TRP A 204 -24.84 1.47 12.99
CA TRP A 204 -23.77 0.56 12.53
C TRP A 204 -23.34 0.78 11.07
N PHE A 205 -24.28 1.07 10.16
CA PHE A 205 -23.99 1.33 8.75
C PHE A 205 -23.16 2.60 8.56
N ALA A 206 -23.52 3.68 9.28
CA ALA A 206 -22.76 4.93 9.27
C ALA A 206 -21.37 4.74 9.89
N PHE A 207 -21.22 3.89 10.89
CA PHE A 207 -19.90 3.54 11.42
C PHE A 207 -19.06 2.75 10.39
N MET A 208 -19.59 1.66 9.82
CA MET A 208 -18.83 0.82 8.89
C MET A 208 -18.45 1.54 7.59
N PHE A 209 -19.40 2.22 6.96
CA PHE A 209 -19.21 2.83 5.63
C PHE A 209 -19.01 4.34 5.64
N GLY A 210 -19.38 5.04 6.71
CA GLY A 210 -19.10 6.47 6.91
C GLY A 210 -17.81 6.76 7.69
N VAL A 211 -17.32 5.82 8.51
CA VAL A 211 -16.04 5.94 9.24
C VAL A 211 -15.01 4.93 8.76
N GLY A 212 -15.34 3.63 8.79
CA GLY A 212 -14.39 2.56 8.48
C GLY A 212 -13.89 2.61 7.03
N TYR A 213 -14.80 2.65 6.05
CA TYR A 213 -14.41 2.67 4.62
C TYR A 213 -13.61 3.93 4.26
N PRO A 214 -13.99 5.16 4.67
CA PRO A 214 -13.19 6.36 4.38
C PRO A 214 -11.86 6.39 5.15
N ALA A 215 -11.76 5.77 6.35
CA ALA A 215 -10.49 5.61 7.05
C ALA A 215 -9.50 4.72 6.25
N LEU A 216 -9.98 3.60 5.68
CA LEU A 216 -9.18 2.78 4.77
C LEU A 216 -8.80 3.53 3.49
N ALA A 217 -9.73 4.29 2.90
CA ALA A 217 -9.47 5.09 1.72
C ALA A 217 -8.39 6.16 2.00
N LEU A 218 -8.47 6.87 3.12
CA LEU A 218 -7.46 7.84 3.54
C LEU A 218 -6.11 7.18 3.83
N GLY A 219 -6.10 6.01 4.47
CA GLY A 219 -4.89 5.19 4.65
C GLY A 219 -4.28 4.74 3.32
N ALA A 220 -5.11 4.52 2.29
CA ALA A 220 -4.65 4.16 0.96
C ALA A 220 -3.99 5.31 0.18
N VAL A 221 -4.06 6.56 0.67
CA VAL A 221 -3.18 7.66 0.20
C VAL A 221 -1.73 7.33 0.54
N ARG A 222 -1.45 6.87 1.79
CA ARG A 222 -0.11 6.50 2.23
C ARG A 222 0.47 5.37 1.39
N SER A 223 -0.32 4.30 1.19
CA SER A 223 0.08 3.10 0.43
C SER A 223 -0.09 3.22 -1.08
N PHE A 224 -0.41 4.41 -1.61
CA PHE A 224 -0.43 4.59 -3.06
C PHE A 224 1.00 4.71 -3.60
N HIS A 225 1.41 3.72 -4.39
CA HIS A 225 2.75 3.64 -4.99
C HIS A 225 3.88 3.85 -3.99
N GLU A 226 3.74 3.24 -2.82
CA GLU A 226 4.81 3.13 -1.85
C GLU A 226 5.91 2.16 -2.28
N HIS A 227 5.57 1.22 -3.17
CA HIS A 227 6.50 0.30 -3.81
C HIS A 227 6.49 0.43 -5.33
N ARG A 228 7.62 0.09 -5.96
CA ARG A 228 7.77 -0.07 -7.42
C ARG A 228 8.46 -1.40 -7.73
N ALA A 229 8.05 -2.04 -8.83
CA ALA A 229 8.63 -3.30 -9.29
C ALA A 229 9.93 -3.06 -10.06
N VAL A 230 11.05 -3.06 -9.33
CA VAL A 230 12.43 -2.99 -9.86
C VAL A 230 13.25 -4.15 -9.30
N GLU A 231 14.34 -4.54 -9.99
CA GLU A 231 15.13 -5.72 -9.62
C GLU A 231 15.79 -5.56 -8.24
N ASP A 232 16.53 -4.47 -8.02
CA ASP A 232 17.15 -4.15 -6.73
C ASP A 232 16.10 -3.85 -5.65
N ALA A 233 16.04 -4.71 -4.63
CA ALA A 233 15.12 -4.60 -3.50
C ALA A 233 15.24 -3.26 -2.76
N SER A 234 16.45 -2.73 -2.60
CA SER A 234 16.68 -1.47 -1.89
C SER A 234 16.08 -0.26 -2.60
N GLN A 235 15.82 -0.40 -3.92
CA GLN A 235 15.22 0.62 -4.77
C GLN A 235 13.70 0.50 -4.90
N ARG A 236 13.06 -0.49 -4.29
CA ARG A 236 11.61 -0.72 -4.42
C ARG A 236 10.78 0.25 -3.60
N THR A 237 11.28 0.73 -2.45
CA THR A 237 10.47 1.48 -1.46
C THR A 237 10.62 2.99 -1.56
N VAL A 238 9.49 3.70 -1.49
CA VAL A 238 9.42 5.15 -1.67
C VAL A 238 9.92 5.93 -0.45
N ILE A 239 10.32 7.17 -0.70
CA ILE A 239 10.47 8.21 0.30
C ILE A 239 9.60 9.39 -0.12
N ASN A 240 8.55 9.67 0.65
CA ASN A 240 7.64 10.78 0.40
C ASN A 240 7.87 11.91 1.42
N GLU A 241 8.40 13.04 0.93
CA GLU A 241 8.64 14.26 1.68
C GLU A 241 7.35 15.07 1.89
N ALA A 242 6.36 14.43 2.50
CA ALA A 242 5.03 15.00 2.67
C ALA A 242 5.00 16.16 3.69
N GLY A 243 4.00 17.03 3.54
CA GLY A 243 3.72 18.13 4.47
C GLY A 243 3.39 17.66 5.91
N TRP A 244 3.42 18.60 6.86
CA TRP A 244 3.32 18.30 8.29
C TRP A 244 2.06 17.50 8.67
N PHE A 245 0.91 17.78 8.03
CA PHE A 245 -0.35 17.09 8.27
C PHE A 245 -0.22 15.59 7.97
N TRP A 246 0.24 15.22 6.77
CA TRP A 246 0.48 13.84 6.37
C TRP A 246 1.55 13.15 7.22
N ARG A 247 2.56 13.90 7.67
CA ARG A 247 3.60 13.39 8.59
C ARG A 247 3.08 13.12 10.00
N LEU A 248 2.04 13.81 10.45
CA LEU A 248 1.36 13.49 11.70
C LEU A 248 0.36 12.34 11.52
N LEU A 249 -0.50 12.41 10.50
CA LEU A 249 -1.54 11.41 10.22
C LEU A 249 -0.96 10.02 9.97
N PHE A 250 0.14 9.93 9.21
CA PHE A 250 0.83 8.67 8.91
C PHE A 250 2.09 8.46 9.75
N LEU A 251 2.25 9.19 10.85
CA LEU A 251 3.34 8.98 11.84
C LEU A 251 4.73 8.88 11.19
N ASN A 252 5.06 9.82 10.30
CA ASN A 252 6.26 9.85 9.46
C ASN A 252 6.56 8.58 8.63
N ASN A 253 5.65 7.59 8.55
CA ASN A 253 5.79 6.40 7.70
C ASN A 253 5.75 6.71 6.17
N ASN A 254 5.60 7.98 5.83
CA ASN A 254 5.86 8.53 4.49
C ASN A 254 7.32 8.32 4.07
N TYR A 255 8.25 8.25 5.02
CA TYR A 255 9.65 7.90 4.79
C TYR A 255 9.82 6.36 4.70
N HIS A 256 9.01 5.70 3.88
CA HIS A 256 8.77 4.26 3.99
C HIS A 256 10.06 3.42 3.81
N ALA A 257 10.98 3.83 2.92
CA ALA A 257 12.27 3.15 2.77
C ALA A 257 13.14 3.19 4.05
N VAL A 258 13.07 4.29 4.81
CA VAL A 258 13.76 4.43 6.11
C VAL A 258 13.11 3.52 7.15
N HIS A 259 11.80 3.31 7.06
CA HIS A 259 11.08 2.42 7.94
C HIS A 259 11.34 0.92 7.64
N HIS A 260 11.41 0.52 6.37
CA HIS A 260 11.81 -0.84 5.99
C HIS A 260 13.25 -1.16 6.43
N ASP A 261 14.19 -0.24 6.19
CA ASP A 261 15.57 -0.37 6.70
C ASP A 261 15.62 -0.42 8.24
N LEU A 262 14.78 0.36 8.93
CA LEU A 262 14.86 0.57 10.38
C LEU A 262 13.50 0.48 11.10
N PRO A 263 12.84 -0.70 11.15
CA PRO A 263 11.44 -0.81 11.57
C PRO A 263 11.20 -0.47 13.05
N CYS A 264 12.20 -0.68 13.91
CA CYS A 264 12.14 -0.37 15.35
C CYS A 264 12.56 1.07 15.70
N VAL A 265 12.58 1.99 14.73
CA VAL A 265 12.75 3.43 14.97
C VAL A 265 11.37 4.04 15.12
N PRO A 266 11.03 4.64 16.28
CA PRO A 266 9.70 5.16 16.53
C PRO A 266 9.38 6.31 15.59
N TRP A 267 8.10 6.49 15.33
CA TRP A 267 7.59 7.47 14.38
C TRP A 267 8.15 8.88 14.54
N PHE A 268 8.38 9.33 15.78
CA PHE A 268 8.88 10.68 16.08
C PHE A 268 10.39 10.84 15.81
N ALA A 269 11.13 9.75 15.63
CA ALA A 269 12.56 9.74 15.33
C ALA A 269 12.84 9.54 13.83
N LEU A 270 11.98 8.81 13.09
CA LEU A 270 12.14 8.50 11.65
C LEU A 270 12.55 9.73 10.81
N GLY A 271 11.82 10.84 10.92
CA GLY A 271 12.10 12.04 10.14
C GLY A 271 13.46 12.69 10.46
N THR A 272 13.99 12.51 11.67
CA THR A 272 15.33 13.00 12.04
C THR A 272 16.41 12.10 11.45
N VAL A 273 16.23 10.79 11.50
CA VAL A 273 17.13 9.82 10.86
C VAL A 273 17.20 10.05 9.35
N TYR A 274 16.04 10.25 8.69
CA TYR A 274 15.98 10.58 7.27
C TYR A 274 16.75 11.86 6.94
N ARG A 275 16.45 12.99 7.60
CA ARG A 275 17.09 14.29 7.30
C ARG A 275 18.60 14.25 7.50
N GLY A 276 19.12 13.50 8.48
CA GLY A 276 20.55 13.33 8.72
C GLY A 276 21.31 12.50 7.67
N ARG A 277 20.60 11.80 6.77
CA ARG A 277 21.17 10.96 5.69
C ARG A 277 20.40 11.07 4.37
N ARG A 278 19.73 12.21 4.11
CA ARG A 278 18.79 12.40 2.99
C ARG A 278 19.37 12.00 1.63
N ALA A 279 20.62 12.40 1.35
CA ALA A 279 21.28 12.10 0.08
C ALA A 279 21.57 10.60 -0.09
N ALA A 280 22.14 9.96 0.93
CA ALA A 280 22.46 8.52 0.92
C ALA A 280 21.20 7.65 0.78
N TYR A 281 20.09 8.03 1.44
CA TYR A 281 18.80 7.36 1.25
C TYR A 281 18.23 7.52 -0.17
N ALA A 282 18.35 8.71 -0.75
CA ALA A 282 17.91 8.97 -2.13
C ALA A 282 18.80 8.26 -3.18
N GLU A 283 20.05 7.97 -2.86
CA GLU A 283 20.94 7.17 -3.71
C GLU A 283 20.61 5.69 -3.59
N ARG A 284 20.58 5.14 -2.37
CA ARG A 284 20.21 3.75 -2.06
C ARG A 284 18.87 3.37 -2.68
N ASN A 285 17.84 4.21 -2.54
CA ASN A 285 16.51 3.88 -3.06
C ASN A 285 16.32 4.14 -4.58
N GLY A 286 17.41 4.36 -5.33
CA GLY A 286 17.36 4.58 -6.77
C GLY A 286 16.55 5.84 -7.13
N ARG A 287 16.70 6.89 -6.31
CA ARG A 287 16.00 8.19 -6.39
C ARG A 287 14.48 8.08 -6.40
N PHE A 288 13.90 7.08 -5.73
CA PHE A 288 12.45 6.97 -5.55
C PHE A 288 11.95 7.93 -4.45
N VAL A 289 12.09 9.23 -4.72
CA VAL A 289 11.75 10.32 -3.80
C VAL A 289 10.63 11.16 -4.41
N VAL A 290 9.66 11.55 -3.58
CA VAL A 290 8.41 12.22 -3.99
C VAL A 290 8.17 13.43 -3.08
N HIS A 291 7.74 14.55 -3.63
CA HIS A 291 7.55 15.80 -2.88
C HIS A 291 6.09 15.99 -2.44
N GLY A 292 5.55 14.99 -1.73
CA GLY A 292 4.18 15.01 -1.20
C GLY A 292 3.16 14.27 -2.06
N TYR A 293 2.09 13.79 -1.43
CA TYR A 293 1.00 13.05 -2.09
C TYR A 293 0.25 13.82 -3.20
N GLY A 294 0.38 15.16 -3.25
CA GLY A 294 -0.13 15.96 -4.36
C GLY A 294 0.54 15.63 -5.70
N GLU A 295 1.80 15.19 -5.69
CA GLU A 295 2.52 14.75 -6.88
C GLU A 295 1.90 13.46 -7.46
N TRP A 296 1.51 12.52 -6.58
CA TRP A 296 0.82 11.29 -6.94
C TRP A 296 -0.59 11.56 -7.48
N LEU A 297 -1.34 12.47 -6.85
CA LEU A 297 -2.63 12.90 -7.37
C LEU A 297 -2.48 13.53 -8.77
N ALA A 298 -1.54 14.46 -8.95
CA ALA A 298 -1.35 15.15 -10.23
C ALA A 298 -0.93 14.20 -11.37
N LYS A 299 -0.05 13.23 -11.10
CA LYS A 299 0.44 12.26 -12.11
C LYS A 299 -0.55 11.13 -12.38
N PHE A 300 -1.26 10.66 -11.35
CA PHE A 300 -1.96 9.37 -11.38
C PHE A 300 -3.44 9.43 -10.98
N ALA A 301 -4.07 10.61 -10.88
CA ALA A 301 -5.51 10.76 -10.60
C ALA A 301 -6.37 9.71 -11.34
N VAL A 302 -6.19 9.63 -12.66
CA VAL A 302 -6.88 8.68 -13.57
C VAL A 302 -5.91 7.84 -14.42
N SER A 303 -4.61 8.11 -14.34
CA SER A 303 -3.56 7.32 -15.02
C SER A 303 -3.12 6.17 -14.12
N MET A 304 -2.92 4.97 -14.67
CA MET A 304 -2.36 3.86 -13.91
C MET A 304 -0.92 4.17 -13.50
N VAL A 305 -0.59 3.98 -12.22
CA VAL A 305 0.78 4.18 -11.72
C VAL A 305 1.75 3.08 -12.15
N ALA A 306 1.21 1.89 -12.42
CA ALA A 306 1.97 0.72 -12.83
C ALA A 306 1.03 -0.29 -13.53
N PRO A 307 1.57 -1.14 -14.43
CA PRO A 307 0.80 -2.20 -15.07
C PRO A 307 0.20 -3.15 -14.01
N VAL A 308 -0.95 -3.75 -14.34
CA VAL A 308 -1.66 -4.66 -13.42
C VAL A 308 -0.89 -5.96 -13.20
N VAL A 309 -0.25 -6.49 -14.23
CA VAL A 309 0.62 -7.68 -14.14
C VAL A 309 2.04 -7.26 -13.77
N HIS A 310 2.67 -7.98 -12.84
CA HIS A 310 4.01 -7.66 -12.35
C HIS A 310 5.07 -7.67 -13.49
N PRO A 311 5.82 -6.56 -13.72
CA PRO A 311 6.63 -6.38 -14.93
C PRO A 311 7.91 -7.23 -14.97
N VAL A 312 8.56 -7.45 -13.82
CA VAL A 312 9.86 -8.14 -13.74
C VAL A 312 9.68 -9.66 -13.72
N LEU A 313 8.70 -10.13 -12.95
CA LEU A 313 8.45 -11.56 -12.68
C LEU A 313 7.74 -12.30 -13.83
N HIS A 314 7.33 -11.62 -14.92
CA HIS A 314 6.72 -12.29 -16.07
C HIS A 314 6.98 -11.59 -17.42
N PRO A 315 7.26 -12.31 -18.52
CA PRO A 315 7.54 -11.71 -19.83
C PRO A 315 6.42 -10.81 -20.37
N LEU A 316 5.15 -11.16 -20.14
CA LEU A 316 3.99 -10.34 -20.53
C LEU A 316 3.97 -8.96 -19.84
N GLY A 317 4.48 -8.89 -18.60
CA GLY A 317 4.60 -7.64 -17.86
C GLY A 317 5.60 -6.66 -18.49
N ARG A 318 6.70 -7.18 -19.07
CA ARG A 318 7.67 -6.37 -19.83
C ARG A 318 7.04 -5.76 -21.09
N GLN A 319 6.22 -6.53 -21.81
CA GLN A 319 5.52 -6.04 -23.01
C GLN A 319 4.46 -4.99 -22.66
N ALA A 320 3.70 -5.19 -21.58
CA ALA A 320 2.72 -4.20 -21.09
C ALA A 320 3.39 -2.90 -20.61
N ALA A 321 4.51 -2.99 -19.90
CA ALA A 321 5.29 -1.83 -19.48
C ALA A 321 5.82 -1.02 -20.68
N ALA A 322 6.34 -1.71 -21.71
CA ALA A 322 6.78 -1.08 -22.95
C ALA A 322 5.64 -0.39 -23.72
N ALA A 323 4.42 -0.94 -23.67
CA ALA A 323 3.23 -0.33 -24.27
C ALA A 323 2.78 0.92 -23.50
N SER A 324 2.78 0.91 -22.16
CA SER A 324 2.36 2.06 -21.35
C SER A 324 3.26 3.30 -21.49
N VAL A 325 4.50 3.13 -21.97
CA VAL A 325 5.45 4.24 -22.24
C VAL A 325 5.20 4.90 -23.61
N ARG A 326 4.32 4.34 -24.46
CA ARG A 326 3.87 4.94 -25.73
C ARG A 326 2.37 5.22 -25.66
N PRO A 327 1.97 6.44 -25.28
CA PRO A 327 1.62 7.38 -26.35
C PRO A 327 2.00 8.85 -26.04
N ALA A 328 3.29 9.20 -26.19
CA ALA A 328 3.73 10.60 -26.27
C ALA A 328 4.62 10.86 -27.50
N ALA A 329 5.54 9.93 -27.81
CA ALA A 329 6.50 10.10 -28.89
C ALA A 329 5.88 10.20 -30.31
N GLN A 330 4.75 9.52 -30.58
CA GLN A 330 4.14 9.50 -31.92
C GLN A 330 3.36 10.77 -32.28
N ALA A 331 2.91 11.56 -31.29
CA ALA A 331 2.28 12.85 -31.54
C ALA A 331 3.32 13.92 -31.97
N ALA A 332 4.49 13.91 -31.33
CA ALA A 332 5.59 14.82 -31.64
C ALA A 332 6.14 14.63 -33.07
N THR A 333 6.26 13.38 -33.55
CA THR A 333 6.77 13.11 -34.91
C THR A 333 5.82 13.63 -35.99
N ARG A 334 4.49 13.49 -35.83
CA ARG A 334 3.51 14.02 -36.80
C ARG A 334 3.43 15.55 -36.85
N LEU A 335 3.72 16.23 -35.75
CA LEU A 335 3.76 17.70 -35.72
C LEU A 335 5.05 18.28 -36.31
N ARG A 336 6.16 17.52 -36.31
CA ARG A 336 7.44 17.98 -36.86
C ARG A 336 7.48 17.91 -38.39
N THR A 337 6.86 16.91 -39.01
CA THR A 337 6.81 16.74 -40.48
C THR A 337 5.91 17.74 -41.22
N VAL A 338 5.19 18.63 -40.51
CA VAL A 338 4.31 19.64 -41.10
C VAL A 338 4.94 21.05 -41.07
N ARG A 339 6.10 21.22 -40.41
CA ARG A 339 6.71 22.55 -40.16
C ARG A 339 8.03 22.81 -40.90
N GLU A 340 8.53 21.85 -41.67
CA GLU A 340 9.73 22.00 -42.51
C GLU A 340 9.36 21.94 -44.01
N SER A 341 8.74 23.02 -44.48
CA SER A 341 8.67 23.37 -45.91
C SER A 341 8.71 24.90 -46.04
N ASP A 342 9.93 25.41 -46.21
CA ASP A 342 10.27 26.84 -46.35
C ASP A 342 9.92 27.37 -47.77
N PRO A 343 10.04 28.69 -48.10
CA PRO A 343 8.97 29.36 -48.82
C PRO A 343 9.37 29.91 -50.20
N ALA A 344 8.41 30.61 -50.82
CA ALA A 344 8.55 31.53 -51.96
C ALA A 344 8.72 30.93 -53.38
N ARG A 345 7.61 30.97 -54.14
CA ARG A 345 7.51 31.78 -55.38
C ARG A 345 6.04 32.09 -55.71
N LEU A 346 5.83 33.24 -56.34
CA LEU A 346 4.53 33.80 -56.76
C LEU A 346 4.26 33.59 -58.26
N GLU A 347 3.03 33.90 -58.67
CA GLU A 347 2.48 34.03 -60.04
C GLU A 347 1.90 32.76 -60.74
N PRO A 348 0.85 32.91 -61.62
CA PRO A 348 -0.30 31.99 -61.60
C PRO A 348 -0.77 31.43 -62.98
N ALA A 349 -1.93 30.72 -62.97
CA ALA A 349 -2.73 30.19 -64.11
C ALA A 349 -2.14 28.96 -64.85
N THR A 350 -2.89 27.96 -65.38
CA THR A 350 -4.34 27.61 -65.48
C THR A 350 -4.47 26.06 -65.69
N PRO A 351 -5.66 25.43 -65.71
CA PRO A 351 -5.82 23.99 -65.38
C PRO A 351 -5.84 22.98 -66.56
N ARG A 352 -5.55 21.69 -66.27
CA ARG A 352 -5.99 20.54 -67.10
C ARG A 352 -6.16 19.20 -66.34
N THR A 353 -7.39 18.71 -66.41
CA THR A 353 -7.97 17.34 -66.31
C THR A 353 -7.09 16.05 -66.30
N ALA A 354 -7.48 15.08 -65.45
CA ALA A 354 -7.97 13.71 -65.77
C ALA A 354 -7.31 12.45 -65.14
N ALA A 355 -8.19 11.48 -64.81
CA ALA A 355 -8.04 10.02 -64.61
C ALA A 355 -7.11 9.49 -63.48
N LEU A 356 -7.49 8.63 -62.52
CA LEU A 356 -8.39 7.45 -62.42
C LEU A 356 -7.69 6.11 -62.75
N ALA A 357 -7.40 5.30 -61.73
CA ALA A 357 -7.15 3.86 -61.83
C ALA A 357 -7.41 3.12 -60.49
N MET A 358 -8.25 2.09 -60.51
CA MET A 358 -8.50 1.14 -59.41
C MET A 358 -7.57 -0.09 -59.52
N ARG A 359 -7.28 -0.75 -58.38
CA ARG A 359 -7.38 -2.22 -58.13
C ARG A 359 -6.88 -2.50 -56.69
N ALA A 360 -7.69 -3.05 -55.79
CA ALA A 360 -8.24 -4.41 -55.71
C ALA A 360 -7.27 -5.41 -55.04
N ALA A 361 -7.71 -6.01 -53.93
CA ALA A 361 -6.99 -7.01 -53.14
C ALA A 361 -7.13 -8.44 -53.70
N PRO A 362 -6.44 -9.42 -53.09
CA PRO A 362 -7.13 -10.65 -52.74
C PRO A 362 -6.89 -11.13 -51.29
N VAL A 363 -7.65 -12.16 -50.91
CA VAL A 363 -7.81 -12.75 -49.56
C VAL A 363 -7.30 -14.21 -49.57
N THR A 364 -7.37 -14.90 -48.42
CA THR A 364 -7.46 -16.38 -48.18
C THR A 364 -6.20 -17.05 -47.52
N PRO A 365 -6.28 -18.29 -46.97
CA PRO A 365 -6.66 -18.49 -45.55
C PRO A 365 -5.91 -19.64 -44.79
N ASN A 366 -6.34 -19.92 -43.55
CA ASN A 366 -6.36 -21.22 -42.82
C ASN A 366 -5.09 -22.12 -42.72
N ALA A 367 -4.79 -22.57 -41.48
CA ALA A 367 -4.91 -23.98 -41.08
C ALA A 367 -4.68 -24.18 -39.56
N ALA A 368 -5.19 -25.27 -39.00
CA ALA A 368 -5.08 -25.63 -37.58
C ALA A 368 -4.11 -26.80 -37.34
N LEU A 369 -3.70 -27.04 -36.09
CA LEU A 369 -3.32 -28.39 -35.63
C LEU A 369 -3.68 -28.62 -34.15
N ILE A 370 -4.03 -29.86 -33.83
CA ILE A 370 -4.49 -30.37 -32.52
C ILE A 370 -3.47 -31.40 -32.01
N VAL A 371 -3.11 -31.41 -30.71
CA VAL A 371 -2.54 -32.60 -30.03
C VAL A 371 -2.99 -32.69 -28.55
N GLN A 372 -3.14 -33.95 -28.09
CA GLN A 372 -3.58 -34.45 -26.78
C GLN A 372 -2.46 -35.34 -26.16
N THR A 373 -2.30 -35.61 -24.85
CA THR A 373 -3.01 -35.22 -23.60
C THR A 373 -2.21 -35.66 -22.35
N ARG A 374 -2.58 -35.10 -21.17
CA ARG A 374 -2.56 -35.76 -19.83
C ARG A 374 -1.23 -35.88 -19.02
N PRO A 375 -1.30 -36.19 -17.69
CA PRO A 375 -0.39 -35.61 -16.69
C PRO A 375 0.41 -36.64 -15.85
N GLN A 376 1.23 -36.14 -14.92
CA GLN A 376 1.73 -36.90 -13.77
C GLN A 376 1.65 -36.09 -12.46
N SER A 377 1.24 -36.78 -11.38
CA SER A 377 1.50 -36.46 -9.97
C SER A 377 2.87 -37.06 -9.56
N ALA A 378 3.45 -36.91 -8.36
CA ALA A 378 2.93 -36.54 -7.05
C ALA A 378 4.07 -36.10 -6.09
N HIS A 379 3.68 -35.65 -4.88
CA HIS A 379 4.43 -35.66 -3.61
C HIS A 379 5.87 -35.10 -3.51
N GLU A 380 6.04 -34.10 -2.63
CA GLU A 380 6.90 -34.27 -1.44
C GLU A 380 6.47 -33.33 -0.29
N HIS A 381 6.64 -33.78 0.96
CA HIS A 381 6.29 -33.11 2.22
C HIS A 381 7.48 -33.23 3.17
N LEU A 382 7.86 -32.14 3.86
CA LEU A 382 8.48 -32.03 5.20
C LEU A 382 9.08 -30.61 5.30
N ALA A 383 8.51 -29.68 6.09
CA ALA A 383 8.59 -29.55 7.54
C ALA A 383 9.82 -28.76 8.03
N PHE A 384 9.59 -27.58 8.61
CA PHE A 384 10.43 -27.01 9.66
C PHE A 384 9.58 -26.16 10.62
N ALA A 385 9.73 -26.41 11.91
CA ALA A 385 9.11 -25.67 13.00
C ALA A 385 10.03 -25.68 14.23
N LYS A 386 9.88 -24.67 15.09
CA LYS A 386 10.63 -24.40 16.34
C LYS A 386 12.07 -23.91 16.19
N VAL A 387 12.28 -22.64 16.55
CA VAL A 387 13.26 -22.25 17.58
C VAL A 387 12.63 -21.19 18.47
N THR A 388 12.33 -21.54 19.72
CA THR A 388 12.05 -20.61 20.83
C THR A 388 12.63 -21.20 22.12
N ALA A 389 13.03 -20.31 23.04
CA ALA A 389 13.94 -20.58 24.18
C ALA A 389 15.39 -20.91 23.73
N ASN A 390 16.44 -20.54 24.47
CA ASN A 390 16.51 -19.90 25.78
C ASN A 390 17.86 -19.16 25.88
N ASP A 391 17.93 -17.98 26.48
CA ASP A 391 19.09 -17.66 27.34
C ASP A 391 18.78 -16.52 28.33
N ALA A 392 18.97 -16.84 29.60
CA ALA A 392 18.81 -15.94 30.73
C ALA A 392 19.70 -16.39 31.89
N SER A 393 21.00 -16.53 31.65
CA SER A 393 21.96 -16.81 32.74
C SER A 393 23.34 -16.19 32.51
N THR A 394 23.57 -14.96 33.01
CA THR A 394 24.89 -14.55 33.53
C THR A 394 24.80 -13.26 34.37
N ARG A 395 24.76 -13.45 35.70
CA ARG A 395 25.35 -12.56 36.70
C ARG A 395 25.98 -13.46 37.77
N LEU A 396 27.01 -12.95 38.45
CA LEU A 396 27.83 -13.61 39.50
C LEU A 396 28.99 -14.49 39.00
N ALA A 397 30.10 -13.84 38.67
CA ALA A 397 31.44 -14.17 39.19
C ALA A 397 32.41 -13.01 38.90
N SER A 398 33.25 -12.66 39.88
CA SER A 398 34.34 -11.66 39.87
C SER A 398 34.02 -10.27 39.28
#